data_AF-A0AAV1E5Q9-F1
#
_entry.id   AF-A0AAV1E5Q9-F1
#
_cell.length_a   1.000
_cell.length_b   1.000
_cell.length_c   1.000
_cell.angle_alpha   90.00
_cell.angle_beta   90.00
_cell.angle_gamma   90.00
#
_symmetry.space_group_name_H-M   'P 1'
#
loop_
_entity.id
_entity.type
_entity.pdbx_description
1 polymer ?
#
loop_
_entity_poly.entity_id
_entity_poly.type
_entity_poly.pdbx_seq_one_letter_code
_entity_poly.pdbx_strand_id
1 'polypeptide(L)'
;MNNDYDDDQLREEPPKKVLIDRVQRNILTDKPRVTKSPINFRPELEENGDQVPPLDEGTEPEENKEGPRSPASLPDGGEGNSTAAALPDA
;
A
#
# COMPACT_ATOMS: atom_id res chain seq x y z
N MET A 1 -1.46 13.44 16.46
CA MET A 1 -1.55 14.11 17.77
C MET A 1 -0.15 14.46 18.24
N ASN A 2 -0.03 15.52 19.01
CA ASN A 2 1.21 16.02 19.59
C ASN A 2 1.08 16.05 21.11
N ASN A 3 2.13 15.71 21.85
CA ASN A 3 2.14 15.65 23.31
C ASN A 3 3.25 16.58 23.83
N ASP A 4 2.87 17.79 24.24
CA ASP A 4 3.80 18.81 24.77
C ASP A 4 3.43 19.15 26.21
N TYR A 5 4.38 19.71 26.97
CA TYR A 5 4.04 20.37 28.23
C TYR A 5 3.27 21.67 27.95
N ASP A 6 2.36 22.04 28.84
CA ASP A 6 1.64 23.31 28.80
C ASP A 6 2.54 24.50 29.16
N ASP A 7 3.51 24.30 30.06
CA ASP A 7 4.51 25.30 30.46
C ASP A 7 5.71 25.37 29.47
N ASP A 8 6.04 26.56 28.97
CA ASP A 8 7.15 26.76 28.01
C ASP A 8 8.53 26.34 28.59
N GLN A 9 8.77 26.58 29.89
CA GLN A 9 10.03 26.18 30.54
C GLN A 9 10.24 24.66 30.50
N LEU A 10 9.17 23.87 30.67
CA LEU A 10 9.26 22.41 30.64
C LEU A 10 9.41 21.87 29.21
N ARG A 11 9.08 22.66 28.19
CA ARG A 11 9.31 22.33 26.78
C ARG A 11 10.76 22.58 26.38
N GLU A 12 11.33 23.71 26.80
CA GLU A 12 12.73 24.06 26.53
C GLU A 12 13.69 23.17 27.32
N GLU A 13 13.41 22.96 28.61
CA GLU A 13 14.19 22.10 29.49
C GLU A 13 13.33 20.92 29.98
N PRO A 14 13.25 19.84 29.20
CA PRO A 14 12.44 18.69 29.58
C PRO A 14 12.96 18.08 30.89
N PRO A 15 12.06 17.85 31.88
CA PRO A 15 12.47 17.33 33.18
C PRO A 15 12.94 15.88 33.08
N LYS A 16 13.89 15.49 33.93
CA LYS A 16 14.42 14.10 33.99
C LYS A 16 13.34 13.06 34.27
N LYS A 17 12.33 13.43 35.08
CA LYS A 17 11.15 12.62 35.35
C LYS A 17 9.97 13.28 34.65
N VAL A 18 9.23 12.48 33.89
CA VAL A 18 8.05 12.97 33.16
C VAL A 18 6.96 13.38 34.15
N LEU A 19 6.42 14.58 33.96
CA LEU A 19 5.30 15.11 34.74
C LEU A 19 4.00 14.92 33.95
N ILE A 20 3.40 13.74 34.03
CA ILE A 20 2.25 13.34 33.20
C ILE A 20 1.07 14.32 33.36
N ASP A 21 0.85 14.86 34.56
CA ASP A 21 -0.23 15.81 34.85
C ASP A 21 -0.09 17.14 34.09
N ARG A 22 1.11 17.47 33.62
CA ARG A 22 1.40 18.70 32.85
C ARG A 22 1.55 18.47 31.35
N VAL A 23 1.41 17.23 30.88
CA VAL A 23 1.48 16.93 29.44
C VAL A 23 0.10 17.15 28.83
N GLN A 24 0.01 18.07 27.88
CA GLN A 24 -1.19 18.32 27.09
C GLN A 24 -1.11 17.62 25.73
N ARG A 25 -2.15 16.87 25.40
CA ARG A 25 -2.28 16.21 24.10
C ARG A 25 -3.09 17.08 23.14
N ASN A 26 -2.43 17.60 22.11
CA ASN A 26 -3.08 18.25 20.99
C ASN A 26 -3.48 17.22 19.92
N ILE A 27 -4.78 17.03 19.71
CA ILE A 27 -5.30 16.13 18.68
C ILE A 27 -5.39 16.88 17.36
N LEU A 28 -4.87 16.28 16.28
CA LEU A 28 -4.98 16.83 14.93
C LEU A 28 -6.33 16.44 14.33
N THR A 29 -7.40 17.09 14.79
CA THR A 29 -8.78 16.77 14.39
C THR A 29 -8.99 16.91 12.88
N ASP A 30 -8.32 17.87 12.24
CA ASP A 30 -8.44 18.13 10.80
C ASP A 30 -7.70 17.13 9.91
N LYS A 31 -6.78 16.34 10.48
CA LYS A 31 -5.96 15.35 9.75
C LYS A 31 -6.15 13.95 10.33
N PRO A 32 -7.36 13.38 10.25
CA PRO A 32 -7.61 12.02 10.70
C PRO A 32 -6.85 11.04 9.81
N ARG A 33 -6.19 10.05 10.42
CA ARG A 33 -5.51 8.96 9.71
C ARG A 33 -6.42 7.73 9.72
N VAL A 34 -6.77 7.20 8.56
CA VAL A 34 -7.64 6.02 8.41
C VAL A 34 -7.03 5.05 7.41
N THR A 35 -6.91 3.78 7.79
CA THR A 35 -6.50 2.69 6.90
C THR A 35 -7.62 1.66 6.88
N LYS A 36 -8.08 1.30 5.67
CA LYS A 36 -9.08 0.24 5.48
C LYS A 36 -8.35 -1.05 5.12
N SER A 37 -8.55 -2.09 5.92
CA SER A 37 -8.14 -3.45 5.59
C SER A 37 -9.40 -4.30 5.38
N PRO A 38 -9.52 -5.04 4.27
CA PRO A 38 -10.65 -5.94 4.07
C PRO A 38 -10.71 -6.98 5.19
N ILE A 39 -11.90 -7.26 5.70
CA ILE A 39 -12.16 -8.35 6.64
C ILE A 39 -13.41 -9.10 6.20
N ASN A 40 -13.44 -10.41 6.47
CA ASN A 40 -14.64 -11.20 6.31
C ASN A 40 -15.56 -10.99 7.51
N PHE A 41 -16.78 -10.50 7.25
CA PHE A 41 -17.81 -10.35 8.28
C PHE A 41 -18.65 -11.63 8.47
N ARG A 42 -18.41 -12.67 7.66
CA ARG A 42 -19.16 -13.93 7.66
C ARG A 42 -18.21 -15.13 7.83
N PRO A 43 -18.03 -15.64 9.06
CA PRO A 43 -17.17 -16.81 9.31
C PRO A 43 -17.77 -18.12 8.74
N GLU A 44 -19.07 -18.13 8.45
CA GLU A 44 -19.82 -19.31 8.02
C GLU A 44 -19.50 -19.77 6.58
N LEU A 45 -18.84 -18.94 5.78
CA LEU A 45 -18.45 -19.27 4.41
C LEU A 45 -17.01 -19.81 4.30
N GLU A 46 -16.28 -19.87 5.41
CA GLU A 46 -14.84 -20.17 5.45
C GLU A 46 -14.52 -21.68 5.56
N GLU A 47 -15.47 -22.58 5.28
CA GLU A 47 -15.15 -24.01 5.15
C GLU A 47 -14.38 -24.29 3.83
N ASN A 48 -14.46 -23.40 2.84
CA ASN A 48 -13.77 -23.57 1.56
C ASN A 48 -12.85 -22.38 1.32
N GLY A 49 -11.63 -22.50 1.86
CA GLY A 49 -10.58 -21.51 1.65
C GLY A 49 -10.34 -21.27 0.17
N ASP A 50 -10.59 -20.04 -0.28
CA ASP A 50 -9.85 -19.48 -1.40
C ASP A 50 -9.86 -17.95 -1.37
N GLN A 51 -8.81 -17.42 -1.97
CA GLN A 51 -8.25 -16.09 -1.83
C GLN A 51 -9.25 -14.94 -2.01
N VAL A 52 -9.15 -13.93 -1.14
CA VAL A 52 -9.66 -12.58 -1.42
C VAL A 52 -8.95 -12.03 -2.66
N PRO A 53 -9.66 -11.70 -3.75
CA PRO A 53 -9.04 -11.00 -4.87
C PRO A 53 -8.65 -9.58 -4.43
N PRO A 54 -7.64 -8.95 -5.06
CA PRO A 54 -7.30 -7.56 -4.76
C PRO A 54 -8.49 -6.68 -5.15
N LEU A 55 -9.01 -5.92 -4.19
CA LEU A 55 -9.93 -4.81 -4.48
C LEU A 55 -9.10 -3.70 -5.15
N ASP A 56 -9.09 -3.68 -6.48
CA ASP A 56 -8.67 -2.51 -7.26
C ASP A 56 -9.83 -1.51 -7.37
N GLU A 57 -9.49 -0.25 -7.64
CA GLU A 57 -10.35 0.91 -7.90
C GLU A 57 -10.68 1.83 -6.70
N GLY A 58 -9.65 2.58 -6.31
CA GLY A 58 -9.78 3.93 -5.77
C GLY A 58 -8.75 4.84 -6.42
N THR A 59 -9.17 5.54 -7.49
CA THR A 59 -8.50 6.63 -8.21
C THR A 59 -7.45 7.38 -7.38
N GLU A 60 -6.18 7.27 -7.79
CA GLU A 60 -5.09 8.13 -7.30
C GLU A 60 -5.29 9.58 -7.81
N PRO A 61 -4.95 10.62 -7.03
CA PRO A 61 -4.86 11.96 -7.59
C PRO A 61 -3.64 12.01 -8.52
N GLU A 62 -3.87 12.26 -9.80
CA GLU A 62 -2.87 12.58 -10.83
C GLU A 62 -1.87 13.65 -10.33
N GLU A 63 -0.70 13.22 -9.85
CA GLU A 63 0.48 14.07 -9.65
C GLU A 63 1.37 13.98 -10.90
N ASN A 64 1.12 14.92 -11.79
CA ASN A 64 2.00 15.49 -12.81
C ASN A 64 3.49 15.08 -12.73
N LYS A 65 3.93 14.11 -13.55
CA LYS A 65 5.35 13.96 -13.95
C LYS A 65 5.49 13.52 -15.40
N GLU A 66 5.74 14.50 -16.27
CA GLU A 66 6.38 14.29 -17.57
C GLU A 66 7.80 13.72 -17.38
N GLY A 67 8.12 12.62 -18.07
CA GLY A 67 9.47 12.01 -18.12
C GLY A 67 9.51 10.78 -19.03
N PRO A 68 10.61 10.53 -19.78
CA PRO A 68 10.52 10.21 -21.20
C PRO A 68 10.35 8.71 -21.51
N ARG A 69 9.61 8.43 -22.59
CA ARG A 69 9.55 7.12 -23.26
C ARG A 69 10.97 6.70 -23.68
N SER A 70 11.45 5.57 -23.18
CA SER A 70 12.60 4.87 -23.77
C SER A 70 12.11 3.80 -24.75
N PRO A 71 12.70 3.69 -25.95
CA PRO A 71 12.20 2.85 -27.04
C PRO A 71 12.54 1.38 -26.80
N ALA A 72 11.54 0.50 -26.94
CA ALA A 72 11.71 -0.94 -26.91
C ALA A 72 12.74 -1.37 -27.99
N SER A 73 13.84 -1.96 -27.54
CA SER A 73 14.85 -2.57 -28.40
C SER A 73 14.35 -3.94 -28.86
N LEU A 74 14.15 -4.09 -30.18
CA LEU A 74 13.96 -5.39 -30.84
C LEU A 74 15.23 -6.25 -30.68
N PRO A 75 15.08 -7.57 -30.57
CA PRO A 75 16.04 -8.47 -31.19
C PRO A 75 15.40 -9.33 -32.28
N ASP A 76 16.18 -9.34 -33.36
CA ASP A 76 16.13 -10.04 -34.62
C ASP A 76 16.35 -11.57 -34.51
N GLY A 77 15.75 -12.31 -35.44
CA GLY A 77 16.30 -13.54 -36.04
C GLY A 77 16.37 -14.83 -35.21
N GLY A 78 15.65 -15.87 -35.64
CA GLY A 78 15.85 -17.25 -35.15
C GLY A 78 14.96 -18.29 -35.82
N GLU A 79 15.28 -18.65 -37.06
CA GLU A 79 14.68 -19.71 -37.86
C GLU A 79 14.97 -21.12 -37.27
N GLY A 80 14.06 -22.09 -37.42
CA GLY A 80 14.47 -23.51 -37.32
C GLY A 80 13.47 -24.56 -36.84
N ASN A 81 12.68 -25.06 -37.80
CA ASN A 81 12.25 -26.46 -37.98
C ASN A 81 11.31 -27.15 -36.96
N SER A 82 10.13 -27.56 -37.44
CA SER A 82 9.40 -28.71 -36.89
C SER A 82 8.87 -29.59 -38.02
N THR A 83 9.62 -30.65 -38.29
CA THR A 83 9.14 -31.89 -38.89
C THR A 83 8.07 -32.51 -38.00
N ALA A 84 6.86 -32.70 -38.51
CA ALA A 84 5.90 -33.65 -37.94
C ALA A 84 5.42 -34.57 -39.05
N ALA A 85 5.94 -35.80 -39.01
CA ALA A 85 5.54 -36.90 -39.85
C ALA A 85 4.07 -37.29 -39.59
N ALA A 86 3.40 -37.69 -40.68
CA ALA A 86 2.05 -38.20 -40.72
C ALA A 86 1.85 -39.48 -39.88
N LEU A 87 0.64 -39.67 -39.33
CA LEU A 87 -0.05 -40.96 -39.32
C LEU A 87 -1.59 -40.77 -39.39
N PRO A 88 -2.33 -41.68 -40.07
CA PRO A 88 -3.75 -41.54 -40.43
C PRO A 88 -4.71 -42.39 -39.57
N ASP A 89 -6.01 -42.03 -39.55
CA ASP A 89 -7.19 -42.89 -39.34
C ASP A 89 -8.44 -41.97 -39.39
N ALA A 90 -9.61 -42.25 -39.98
CA ALA A 90 -10.20 -43.43 -40.62
C ALA A 90 -11.31 -42.95 -41.60
#